data_AF-K1SWX7-F1
#
_entry.id   AF-K1SWX7-F1
#
_cell.length_a   1.000
_cell.length_b   1.000
_cell.length_c   1.000
_cell.angle_alpha   90.00
_cell.angle_beta   90.00
_cell.angle_gamma   90.00
#
_symmetry.space_group_name_H-M   'P 1'
#
loop_
_entity.id
_entity.type
_entity.pdbx_description
1 polymer ?
#
loop_
_entity_poly.entity_id
_entity_poly.type
_entity_poly.pdbx_seq_one_letter_code
_entity_poly.pdbx_strand_id
1 'polypeptide(L)' 'MAQEFTVSLQAIIDECKLEVIHTPQDPAKIFISNIDVNRPGLQLAGFYEYFDKGRIQIIGKAETAYLEQCGAEIRAQR' A
#
# COMPACT_ATOMS: atom_id res chain seq x y z
N MET A 1 -4.74 29.11 2.37
CA MET A 1 -4.41 27.85 3.08
C MET A 1 -5.08 26.75 2.28
N ALA A 2 -4.31 25.94 1.53
CA ALA A 2 -4.90 24.84 0.77
C ALA A 2 -5.47 23.84 1.77
N GLN A 3 -6.76 23.57 1.67
CA GLN A 3 -7.43 22.57 2.50
C GLN A 3 -6.81 21.22 2.15
N GLU A 4 -6.12 20.58 3.11
CA GLU A 4 -5.59 19.23 2.88
C GLU A 4 -6.77 18.29 2.64
N PHE A 5 -6.88 17.79 1.42
CA PHE A 5 -7.88 16.81 1.06
C PHE A 5 -7.55 15.51 1.79
N THR A 6 -8.51 14.98 2.54
CA THR A 6 -8.37 13.69 3.21
C THR A 6 -9.64 12.89 3.03
N VAL A 7 -9.48 11.57 2.85
CA VAL A 7 -10.58 10.60 2.81
C VAL A 7 -10.29 9.49 3.81
N SER A 8 -11.32 8.96 4.46
CA SER A 8 -11.13 7.81 5.35
C SER A 8 -10.86 6.54 4.53
N LEU A 9 -10.06 5.64 5.08
CA LEU A 9 -9.84 4.32 4.48
C LEU A 9 -11.16 3.54 4.35
N GLN A 10 -12.07 3.72 5.29
CA GLN A 10 -13.42 3.12 5.23
C GLN A 10 -14.16 3.51 3.95
N ALA A 11 -14.15 4.79 3.56
CA ALA A 11 -14.82 5.24 2.34
C ALA A 11 -14.24 4.58 1.08
N ILE A 12 -12.93 4.37 1.04
CA ILE A 12 -12.26 3.68 -0.07
C ILE A 12 -12.67 2.20 -0.11
N ILE A 13 -12.71 1.53 1.06
CA ILE A 13 -13.14 0.13 1.17
C ILE A 13 -14.56 -0.04 0.64
N ASP A 14 -15.48 0.85 1.03
CA ASP A 14 -16.89 0.77 0.66
C ASP A 14 -17.09 1.04 -0.85
N GLU A 15 -16.44 2.08 -1.39
CA GLU A 15 -16.53 2.45 -2.80
C GLU A 15 -15.91 1.38 -3.71
N CYS A 16 -14.72 0.89 -3.36
CA CYS A 16 -14.00 -0.11 -4.14
C CYS A 16 -14.45 -1.56 -3.84
N LYS A 17 -15.36 -1.76 -2.87
CA LYS A 17 -15.85 -3.06 -2.41
C LYS A 17 -14.72 -4.02 -2.03
N LEU A 18 -13.75 -3.51 -1.27
CA LEU A 18 -12.56 -4.26 -0.90
C LEU A 18 -12.87 -5.28 0.20
N GLU A 19 -12.27 -6.46 0.10
CA GLU A 19 -12.26 -7.43 1.18
C GLU A 19 -11.19 -7.05 2.20
N VAL A 20 -11.59 -6.91 3.46
CA VAL A 20 -10.69 -6.55 4.55
C VAL A 20 -10.10 -7.82 5.17
N ILE A 21 -8.83 -8.09 4.86
CA ILE A 21 -8.10 -9.24 5.44
C ILE A 21 -7.54 -8.90 6.83
N HIS A 22 -7.00 -7.70 6.99
CA HIS A 22 -6.44 -7.24 8.26
C HIS A 22 -6.42 -5.71 8.33
N THR A 23 -6.75 -5.16 9.49
CA THR A 23 -6.63 -3.73 9.80
C THR A 23 -6.08 -3.55 11.22
N PRO A 24 -5.06 -2.71 11.43
CA PRO A 24 -4.47 -2.50 12.75
C PRO A 24 -5.40 -1.73 13.70
N GLN A 25 -6.33 -0.95 13.14
CA GLN A 25 -7.35 -0.19 13.85
C GLN A 25 -8.57 0.01 12.94
N ASP A 26 -9.61 0.64 13.49
CA ASP A 26 -10.81 1.04 12.75
C ASP A 26 -10.45 1.85 11.48
N PRO A 27 -10.81 1.37 10.27
CA PRO A 27 -10.55 2.06 9.00
C PRO A 27 -11.15 3.45 8.91
N ALA A 28 -12.19 3.76 9.68
CA ALA A 28 -12.78 5.10 9.71
C ALA A 28 -11.84 6.15 10.33
N LYS A 29 -10.83 5.73 11.10
CA LYS A 29 -9.83 6.59 11.75
C LYS A 29 -8.51 6.70 10.97
N ILE A 30 -8.37 5.95 9.89
CA ILE A 30 -7.20 6.02 9.01
C ILE A 30 -7.55 6.98 7.87
N PHE A 31 -6.81 8.08 7.76
CA PHE A 31 -7.02 9.09 6.73
C PHE A 31 -5.93 9.02 5.67
N ILE A 32 -6.34 9.04 4.41
CA ILE A 32 -5.49 9.07 3.24
C ILE A 32 -5.57 10.46 2.63
N SER A 33 -4.42 11.14 2.52
CA SER A 33 -4.31 12.48 1.92
C SER A 33 -3.70 12.47 0.53
N ASN A 34 -3.05 11.36 0.13
CA ASN A 34 -2.41 11.22 -1.17
C ASN A 34 -3.34 10.48 -2.14
N ILE A 35 -3.58 11.07 -3.31
CA ILE A 35 -4.38 10.47 -4.38
C ILE A 35 -3.58 9.47 -5.21
N ASP A 36 -2.25 9.56 -5.17
CA ASP A 36 -1.38 8.67 -5.91
C ASP A 36 -1.18 7.34 -5.20
N VAL A 37 -1.10 6.28 -5.99
CA VAL A 37 -0.79 4.93 -5.55
C VAL A 37 0.66 4.59 -5.90
N ASN A 38 1.27 3.69 -5.14
CA ASN A 38 2.61 3.18 -5.42
C ASN A 38 2.57 1.68 -5.74
N ARG A 39 3.36 1.25 -6.72
CA ARG A 39 3.57 -0.16 -7.07
C ARG A 39 5.02 -0.52 -6.76
N PRO A 40 5.31 -1.22 -5.65
CA PRO A 40 6.63 -1.22 -5.04
C PRO A 40 7.65 -2.17 -5.71
N GLY A 41 7.74 -2.21 -7.04
CA GLY A 41 8.65 -3.14 -7.73
C GLY A 41 10.13 -2.93 -7.36
N LEU A 42 10.62 -1.69 -7.43
CA LEU A 42 12.01 -1.36 -7.07
C LEU A 42 12.27 -1.48 -5.57
N GLN A 43 11.27 -1.16 -4.76
CA GLN A 43 11.35 -1.26 -3.30
C GLN A 43 11.49 -2.72 -2.86
N LEU A 44 10.74 -3.64 -3.48
CA LEU A 44 10.90 -5.08 -3.27
C LEU A 44 12.29 -5.58 -3.71
N ALA A 45 12.95 -4.90 -4.65
CA ALA A 45 14.33 -5.17 -5.04
C ALA A 45 15.38 -4.49 -4.13
N GLY A 46 14.96 -3.66 -3.15
CA GLY A 46 15.84 -3.01 -2.17
C GLY A 46 16.16 -1.54 -2.43
N PHE A 47 15.49 -0.88 -3.38
CA PHE A 47 15.74 0.53 -3.72
C PHE A 47 14.64 1.46 -3.19
N TYR A 48 14.99 2.36 -2.26
CA TYR A 48 14.03 3.17 -1.49
C TYR A 48 14.20 4.70 -1.63
N GLU A 49 15.11 5.17 -2.49
CA GLU A 49 15.47 6.61 -2.56
C GLU A 49 14.28 7.55 -2.81
N TYR A 50 13.27 7.09 -3.53
CA TYR A 50 12.03 7.84 -3.83
C TYR A 50 10.78 7.17 -3.25
N PHE A 51 10.92 6.42 -2.16
CA PHE A 51 9.78 5.76 -1.52
C PHE A 51 8.93 6.74 -0.72
N ASP A 52 7.66 6.85 -1.07
CA ASP A 52 6.66 7.66 -0.38
C ASP A 52 5.71 6.78 0.43
N LYS A 53 5.90 6.79 1.75
CA LYS A 53 5.08 6.03 2.72
C LYS A 53 3.64 6.56 2.85
N GLY A 54 3.35 7.75 2.32
CA GLY A 54 2.01 8.34 2.37
C GLY A 54 1.05 7.81 1.30
N ARG A 55 1.56 7.03 0.34
CA ARG A 55 0.78 6.46 -0.77
C ARG A 55 0.22 5.10 -0.42
N ILE A 56 -0.97 4.81 -0.94
CA ILE A 56 -1.51 3.45 -0.93
C ILE A 56 -0.60 2.56 -1.79
N GLN A 57 -0.21 1.41 -1.26
CA GLN A 57 0.64 0.44 -1.97
C GLN A 57 -0.24 -0.60 -2.66
N ILE A 58 0.04 -0.89 -3.93
CA ILE A 58 -0.66 -1.91 -4.72
C ILE A 58 0.32 -3.03 -5.07
N ILE A 59 -0.01 -4.24 -4.66
CA ILE A 59 0.72 -5.46 -5.04
C ILE A 59 -0.07 -6.16 -6.14
N GLY A 60 0.50 -6.24 -7.34
CA GLY A 60 -0.07 -6.92 -8.48
C GLY A 60 0.59 -8.26 -8.76
N LYS A 61 0.35 -8.79 -9.96
CA LYS A 61 0.93 -10.08 -10.40
C LYS A 61 2.44 -10.05 -10.50
N ALA A 62 3.02 -8.93 -10.94
CA ALA A 62 4.47 -8.81 -11.09
C ALA A 62 5.18 -8.82 -9.74
N GLU A 63 4.68 -8.02 -8.80
CA GLU A 63 5.19 -7.97 -7.42
C GLU A 63 5.03 -9.32 -6.72
N THR A 64 3.88 -9.98 -6.91
CA THR A 64 3.62 -11.32 -6.36
C THR A 64 4.58 -12.36 -6.94
N ALA A 65 4.74 -12.41 -8.26
CA ALA A 65 5.64 -13.36 -8.91
C ALA A 65 7.11 -13.16 -8.49
N TYR A 66 7.54 -11.91 -8.28
CA TYR A 66 8.87 -11.62 -7.75
C TYR A 66 9.05 -12.15 -6.32
N LEU A 67 8.07 -11.94 -5.44
CA LEU A 67 8.08 -12.45 -4.07
C LEU A 67 8.03 -13.99 -4.01
N GLU A 68 7.29 -14.63 -4.91
CA GLU A 68 7.21 -16.09 -5.02
C GLU A 68 8.55 -16.72 -5.45
N GLN A 69 9.33 -16.03 -6.29
CA GLN A 69 10.67 -16.47 -6.70
C GLN A 69 11.71 -16.29 -5.61
N CYS A 70 11.45 -15.42 -4.63
CA CYS A 70 12.33 -15.23 -3.49
C CYS A 70 12.24 -16.43 -2.53
N GLY A 71 13.39 -16.93 -2.06
CA GLY A 71 13.46 -17.90 -0.97
C GLY A 71 12.80 -17.34 0.30
N ALA A 72 12.31 -18.22 1.18
CA ALA A 72 11.50 -17.83 2.34
C ALA A 72 12.16 -16.75 3.23
N GLU A 73 13.47 -16.85 3.45
CA GLU A 73 14.24 -15.87 4.22
C GLU A 73 14.30 -14.51 3.55
N ILE A 74 14.54 -14.47 2.24
CA ILE A 74 14.60 -13.23 1.47
C ILE A 74 13.22 -12.59 1.41
N ARG A 75 12.17 -13.38 1.16
CA ARG A 75 10.78 -12.89 1.12
C ARG A 75 10.36 -12.27 2.46
N ALA A 76 10.79 -12.82 3.59
CA ALA A 76 10.47 -12.27 4.91
C ALA A 76 11.17 -10.92 5.21
N GLN A 77 12.23 -10.59 4.46
CA GLN A 77 12.97 -9.32 4.58
C GLN A 77 12.48 -8.23 3.62
N ARG A 78 11.50 -8.54 2.75
CA ARG A 78 10.90 -7.59 1.81
C ARG A 78 9.54 -7.14 2.32
#